data_AF-A0A0D0KJI7-F1
#
_entry.id   AF-A0A0D0KJI7-F1
#
_cell.length_a   1.000
_cell.length_b   1.000
_cell.length_c   1.000
_cell.angle_alpha   90.00
_cell.angle_beta   90.00
_cell.angle_gamma   90.00
#
_symmetry.space_group_name_H-M   'P 1'
#
loop_
_entity.id
_entity.type
_entity.pdbx_description
1 polymer ?
#
loop_
_entity_poly.entity_id
_entity_poly.type
_entity_poly.pdbx_seq_one_letter_code
_entity_poly.pdbx_strand_id
1 'polypeptide(L)'
;MSAIWKPMYRVPLVAFVLALPACSAFGPFSEYEKSLIYKPMPTSVTEAKIECNVRRAHYDWLLLMIAQRDEKGWDDKAERDVMISDAWADYQRARRIGCSGWE
;
A
#
# COMPACT_ATOMS: atom_id res chain seq x y z
N MET A 1 2.95 57.46 32.32
CA MET A 1 3.42 56.40 33.24
C MET A 1 2.83 55.07 32.76
N SER A 2 3.69 54.06 32.72
CA SER A 2 3.60 52.77 32.01
C SER A 2 2.70 51.70 32.64
N ALA A 3 2.61 50.57 31.91
CA ALA A 3 2.12 49.21 32.21
C ALA A 3 0.69 48.93 31.73
N ILE A 4 0.45 48.41 30.51
CA ILE A 4 0.67 47.01 30.04
C ILE A 4 0.19 46.00 31.08
N TRP A 5 -0.91 45.28 30.78
CA TRP A 5 -1.04 43.80 30.83
C TRP A 5 -2.43 43.41 30.28
N LYS A 6 -2.47 43.04 29.00
CA LYS A 6 -3.40 42.06 28.40
C LYS A 6 -2.59 40.75 28.26
N PRO A 7 -3.17 39.59 27.92
CA PRO A 7 -4.57 39.18 27.76
C PRO A 7 -4.80 37.85 28.53
N MET A 8 -5.72 37.00 28.06
CA MET A 8 -5.89 35.56 28.32
C MET A 8 -7.13 35.28 29.12
N TYR A 9 -8.21 34.92 28.43
CA TYR A 9 -9.09 33.76 28.69
C TYR A 9 -10.14 33.76 27.57
N ARG A 10 -9.67 33.67 26.33
CA ARG A 10 -10.48 33.20 25.20
C ARG A 10 -9.62 32.18 24.51
N VAL A 11 -10.17 31.00 24.25
CA VAL A 11 -9.53 29.76 23.79
C VAL A 11 -9.08 28.84 24.95
N PRO A 12 -9.94 27.89 25.30
CA PRO A 12 -9.51 26.49 25.25
C PRO A 12 -10.57 25.66 24.51
N LEU A 13 -10.69 25.87 23.21
CA LEU A 13 -11.54 25.03 22.35
C LEU A 13 -10.82 24.59 21.07
N VAL A 14 -9.52 24.89 20.97
CA VAL A 14 -8.65 24.49 19.84
C VAL A 14 -7.69 23.35 20.24
N ALA A 15 -7.65 22.98 21.52
CA ALA A 15 -6.69 21.99 22.03
C ALA A 15 -7.18 20.53 21.99
N PHE A 16 -8.39 20.24 21.49
CA PHE A 16 -8.90 18.87 21.39
C PHE A 16 -8.84 18.26 19.98
N VAL A 17 -8.44 19.04 18.96
CA VAL A 17 -8.27 18.56 17.58
C VAL A 17 -6.83 18.13 17.30
N LEU A 18 -5.88 18.37 18.22
CA LEU A 18 -4.46 18.04 18.05
C LEU A 18 -4.04 16.70 18.68
N ALA A 19 -4.98 15.90 19.17
CA ALA A 19 -4.70 14.63 19.86
C ALA A 19 -5.17 13.39 19.10
N LEU A 20 -5.22 13.43 17.76
CA LEU A 20 -5.25 12.21 16.94
C LEU A 20 -4.34 12.33 15.70
N PRO A 21 -3.01 12.22 15.83
CA PRO A 21 -2.20 11.70 14.74
C PRO A 21 -2.30 10.16 14.79
N ALA A 22 -3.51 9.61 14.65
CA ALA A 22 -3.70 8.16 14.61
C ALA A 22 -4.67 7.70 13.51
N CYS A 23 -5.14 8.61 12.66
CA CYS A 23 -5.83 8.27 11.43
C CYS A 23 -4.90 8.57 10.24
N SER A 24 -3.93 7.70 9.98
CA SER A 24 -3.26 7.52 8.66
C SER A 24 -2.06 6.58 8.66
N ALA A 25 -1.56 6.10 9.80
CA ALA A 25 -0.44 5.14 9.81
C ALA A 25 -0.80 3.80 9.14
N PHE A 26 -2.07 3.42 9.21
CA PHE A 26 -2.63 2.29 8.46
C PHE A 26 -3.28 2.82 7.16
N GLY A 27 -2.48 2.99 6.11
CA GLY A 27 -3.02 3.03 4.74
C GLY A 27 -3.81 1.74 4.44
N PRO A 28 -4.50 1.64 3.28
CA PRO A 28 -5.33 0.47 2.95
C PRO A 28 -4.53 -0.82 2.73
N PHE A 29 -3.21 -0.79 2.94
CA PHE A 29 -2.28 -1.87 2.69
C PHE A 29 -1.70 -2.37 4.01
N SER A 30 -1.59 -3.69 4.14
CA SER A 30 -0.83 -4.32 5.22
C SER A 30 0.65 -3.93 5.14
N GLU A 31 1.41 -4.03 6.25
CA GLU A 31 2.86 -3.77 6.23
C GLU A 31 3.61 -4.65 5.21
N TYR A 32 3.11 -5.87 5.02
CA TYR A 32 3.59 -6.79 3.99
C TYR A 32 3.41 -6.22 2.58
N GLU A 33 2.19 -5.82 2.22
CA GLU A 33 1.87 -5.23 0.91
C GLU A 33 2.65 -3.93 0.68
N LYS A 34 2.76 -3.09 1.71
CA LYS A 34 3.57 -1.86 1.66
C LYS A 34 5.02 -2.19 1.27
N SER A 35 5.61 -3.23 1.84
CA SER A 35 6.98 -3.65 1.53
C SER A 35 7.17 -4.07 0.07
N LEU A 36 6.12 -4.58 -0.58
CA LEU A 36 6.13 -5.01 -1.98
C LEU A 36 5.84 -3.87 -2.95
N ILE A 37 4.85 -3.02 -2.63
CA ILE A 37 4.40 -1.90 -3.46
C ILE A 37 5.38 -0.73 -3.41
N TYR A 38 5.94 -0.45 -2.23
CA TYR A 38 6.80 0.70 -1.97
C TYR A 38 8.29 0.45 -2.14
N LYS A 39 8.68 -0.64 -2.81
CA LYS A 39 10.08 -0.84 -3.25
C LYS A 39 10.59 0.39 -4.03
N PRO A 40 11.91 0.65 -4.02
CA PRO A 40 12.51 1.74 -4.79
C PRO A 40 12.03 1.72 -6.25
N MET A 41 11.79 2.90 -6.83
CA MET A 41 11.36 2.98 -8.23
C MET A 41 12.54 2.62 -9.15
N PRO A 42 12.27 1.94 -10.28
CA PRO A 42 13.29 1.70 -11.30
C PRO A 42 13.87 3.02 -11.80
N THR A 43 15.17 3.06 -12.04
CA THR A 43 15.90 4.29 -12.39
C THR A 43 16.01 4.48 -13.90
N SER A 44 15.78 3.42 -14.67
CA SER A 44 15.82 3.44 -16.13
C SER A 44 14.57 2.83 -16.76
N VAL A 45 14.31 3.19 -18.02
CA VAL A 45 13.20 2.62 -18.82
C VAL A 45 13.35 1.10 -18.99
N THR A 46 14.58 0.62 -19.15
CA THR A 46 14.86 -0.82 -19.27
C THR A 46 14.52 -1.58 -17.99
N GLU A 47 14.95 -1.07 -16.83
CA GLU A 47 14.60 -1.65 -15.53
C GLU A 47 13.09 -1.66 -15.32
N ALA A 48 12.40 -0.55 -15.62
CA ALA A 48 10.96 -0.47 -15.52
C ALA A 48 10.26 -1.53 -16.39
N LYS A 49 10.71 -1.71 -17.63
CA LYS A 49 10.16 -2.71 -18.56
C LYS A 49 10.38 -4.14 -18.07
N ILE A 50 11.57 -4.45 -17.53
CA ILE A 50 11.87 -5.77 -16.96
C ILE A 50 10.98 -6.02 -15.75
N GLU A 51 10.90 -5.06 -14.82
CA GLU A 51 10.05 -5.19 -13.62
C GLU A 51 8.59 -5.40 -14.00
N CYS A 52 8.05 -4.64 -14.97
CA CYS A 52 6.69 -4.82 -15.48
C CYS A 52 6.45 -6.24 -16.02
N ASN A 53 7.36 -6.78 -16.83
CA ASN A 53 7.21 -8.12 -17.42
C ASN A 53 7.29 -9.22 -16.36
N VAL A 54 8.24 -9.12 -15.43
CA VAL A 54 8.39 -10.08 -14.34
C VAL A 54 7.15 -10.09 -13.45
N ARG A 55 6.66 -8.90 -13.09
CA ARG A 55 5.44 -8.76 -12.29
C ARG A 55 4.23 -9.35 -13.01
N ARG A 56 4.12 -9.16 -14.34
CA ARG A 56 2.99 -9.68 -15.11
C ARG A 56 2.97 -11.21 -15.08
N ALA A 57 4.12 -11.82 -15.35
CA ALA A 57 4.27 -13.26 -15.29
C ALA A 57 3.96 -13.81 -13.89
N HIS A 58 4.42 -13.15 -12.84
CA HIS A 58 4.15 -13.56 -11.46
C HIS A 58 2.66 -13.43 -11.11
N TYR A 59 2.02 -12.31 -11.47
CA TYR A 59 0.59 -12.09 -11.28
C TYR A 59 -0.27 -13.16 -11.98
N ASP A 60 -0.02 -13.40 -13.27
CA ASP A 60 -0.78 -14.38 -14.05
C ASP A 60 -0.59 -15.81 -13.49
N TRP A 61 0.62 -16.14 -13.03
CA TRP A 61 0.90 -17.41 -12.36
C TRP A 61 0.15 -17.54 -11.02
N LEU A 62 0.16 -16.50 -10.19
CA LEU A 62 -0.57 -16.50 -8.91
C LEU A 62 -2.07 -16.68 -9.14
N LEU A 63 -2.67 -15.97 -10.10
CA LEU A 63 -4.08 -16.12 -10.43
C LEU A 63 -4.42 -17.55 -10.86
N LEU A 64 -3.58 -18.17 -11.69
CA LEU A 64 -3.77 -19.55 -12.12
C LEU A 64 -3.71 -20.51 -10.93
N MET A 65 -2.72 -20.35 -10.05
CA MET A 65 -2.56 -21.20 -8.87
C MET A 65 -3.72 -21.03 -7.89
N ILE A 66 -4.16 -19.79 -7.66
CA ILE A 66 -5.32 -19.47 -6.82
C ILE A 66 -6.57 -20.14 -7.38
N ALA A 67 -6.83 -19.98 -8.68
CA ALA A 67 -8.00 -20.59 -9.32
C ALA A 67 -7.99 -22.12 -9.21
N GLN A 68 -6.84 -22.76 -9.49
CA GLN A 68 -6.72 -24.22 -9.37
C GLN A 68 -6.94 -24.72 -7.94
N ARG A 69 -6.51 -23.96 -6.93
CA ARG A 69 -6.68 -24.35 -5.52
C ARG A 69 -8.03 -23.97 -4.95
N ASP A 70 -8.65 -22.90 -5.43
CA ASP A 70 -10.06 -22.59 -5.11
C ASP A 70 -10.99 -23.74 -5.59
N GLU A 71 -10.66 -24.42 -6.70
CA GLU A 71 -11.39 -25.61 -7.17
C GLU A 71 -11.05 -26.89 -6.39
N LYS A 72 -9.76 -27.11 -6.08
CA LYS A 72 -9.29 -28.37 -5.46
C LYS A 72 -9.34 -28.36 -3.94
N GLY A 73 -9.54 -27.20 -3.32
CA GLY A 73 -9.42 -26.97 -1.89
C GLY A 73 -8.05 -26.42 -1.50
N TRP A 74 -8.05 -25.60 -0.44
CA TRP A 74 -6.86 -25.06 0.18
C TRP A 74 -6.52 -25.85 1.43
N ASP A 75 -5.30 -26.37 1.48
CA ASP A 75 -4.77 -27.05 2.68
C ASP A 75 -4.46 -26.03 3.79
N ASP A 76 -3.95 -24.85 3.41
CA ASP A 76 -3.64 -23.74 4.31
C ASP A 76 -4.30 -22.44 3.82
N LYS A 77 -5.11 -21.82 4.70
CA LYS A 77 -5.74 -20.53 4.43
C LYS A 77 -4.74 -19.38 4.48
N ALA A 78 -3.67 -19.49 5.27
CA ALA A 78 -2.63 -18.47 5.30
C ALA A 78 -1.88 -18.41 3.96
N GLU A 79 -1.60 -19.56 3.34
CA GLU A 79 -1.02 -19.63 1.99
C GLU A 79 -1.91 -18.91 0.97
N ARG A 80 -3.23 -19.14 1.02
CA ARG A 80 -4.20 -18.44 0.17
C ARG A 80 -4.13 -16.93 0.32
N ASP A 81 -4.16 -16.44 1.55
CA ASP A 81 -4.17 -15.01 1.84
C ASP A 81 -2.87 -14.34 1.39
N VAL A 82 -1.72 -15.01 1.55
CA VAL A 82 -0.42 -14.52 1.05
C VAL A 82 -0.43 -14.44 -0.48
N MET A 83 -0.89 -15.48 -1.18
CA MET A 83 -0.93 -15.46 -2.65
C MET A 83 -1.85 -14.37 -3.19
N ILE A 84 -3.01 -14.14 -2.55
CA ILE A 84 -3.91 -13.05 -2.92
C ILE A 84 -3.25 -11.70 -2.66
N SER A 85 -2.60 -11.53 -1.52
CA SER A 85 -1.92 -10.29 -1.15
C SER A 85 -0.74 -9.98 -2.09
N ASP A 86 0.00 -11.00 -2.52
CA ASP A 86 1.07 -10.86 -3.52
C ASP A 86 0.53 -10.44 -4.89
N ALA A 87 -0.54 -11.10 -5.35
CA ALA A 87 -1.16 -10.73 -6.62
C ALA A 87 -1.68 -9.29 -6.60
N TRP A 88 -2.27 -8.88 -5.47
CA TRP A 88 -2.71 -7.51 -5.26
C TRP A 88 -1.55 -6.51 -5.25
N ALA A 89 -0.47 -6.82 -4.52
CA ALA A 89 0.71 -5.98 -4.46
C ALA A 89 1.38 -5.81 -5.83
N ASP A 90 1.44 -6.87 -6.64
CA ASP A 90 1.97 -6.83 -8.00
C ASP A 90 1.15 -5.92 -8.92
N TYR A 91 -0.18 -6.03 -8.86
CA TYR A 91 -1.08 -5.15 -9.60
C TYR A 91 -0.87 -3.67 -9.21
N GLN A 92 -0.84 -3.36 -7.91
CA GLN A 92 -0.64 -1.99 -7.43
C GLN A 92 0.75 -1.45 -7.78
N ARG A 93 1.78 -2.28 -7.67
CA ARG A 93 3.15 -1.92 -8.06
C ARG A 93 3.23 -1.63 -9.55
N ALA A 94 2.64 -2.48 -10.40
CA ALA A 94 2.62 -2.28 -11.84
C ALA A 94 1.94 -0.96 -12.23
N ARG A 95 0.80 -0.64 -11.60
CA ARG A 95 0.13 0.66 -11.78
C ARG A 95 0.99 1.84 -11.36
N ARG A 96 1.73 1.72 -10.24
CA ARG A 96 2.64 2.76 -9.75
C ARG A 96 3.83 3.00 -10.69
N ILE A 97 4.37 1.96 -11.31
CA ILE A 97 5.43 2.07 -12.33
C ILE A 97 4.89 2.66 -13.64
N GLY A 98 3.60 2.46 -13.93
CA GLY A 98 2.99 2.83 -15.21
C GLY A 98 3.17 1.75 -16.28
N CYS A 99 3.13 0.48 -15.88
CA CYS A 99 3.17 -0.64 -16.81
C CYS A 99 1.93 -0.65 -17.72
N SER A 100 2.12 -0.74 -19.04
CA SER A 100 1.02 -0.88 -20.00
C SER A 100 0.42 -2.30 -19.97
N GLY A 101 -0.89 -2.42 -20.25
CA GLY A 101 -1.57 -3.73 -20.33
C GLY A 101 -1.99 -4.33 -18.98
N TRP A 102 -2.14 -3.50 -17.95
CA TRP A 102 -2.60 -3.87 -16.60
C TRP A 102 -3.98 -3.28 -16.27
N GLU A 103 -4.71 -2.79 -17.28
CA GLU A 103 -6.08 -2.26 -17.18
C GLU A 103 -7.14 -3.33 -17.46
#